data_AF-A0A965EBY8-F1
#
_entry.id   AF-A0A965EBY8-F1
#
_cell.length_a   1.000
_cell.length_b   1.000
_cell.length_c   1.000
_cell.angle_alpha   90.00
_cell.angle_beta   90.00
_cell.angle_gamma   90.00
#
_symmetry.space_group_name_H-M   'P 1'
#
loop_
_entity.id
_entity.type
_entity.pdbx_description
1 polymer ?
#
loop_
_entity_poly.entity_id
_entity_poly.type
_entity_poly.pdbx_seq_one_letter_code
_entity_poly.pdbx_strand_id
1 'polypeptide(L)'
;MYALDTIGGVPAHPLLVHIPVVLVPLGLILAIAAIWPRIRKPMLVVAACAAAVGGIGVLLAAGAGESLESAVRSPSDTPAEKQLLRDHTEKGDAAQAPAVAFGIIAVGTAAEEIWRRRRNGESKLPRWVPVLLLGTTVATGAVATKFVYDAGHTGAKSVWSGTSAKTEGGERDGGDD
;
A
#
# COMPACT_ATOMS: atom_id res chain seq x y z
N MET A 1 -7.51 10.81 23.39
CA MET A 1 -8.01 9.46 23.05
C MET A 1 -8.38 9.52 21.58
N TYR A 2 -7.43 9.22 20.69
CA TYR A 2 -7.65 9.33 19.25
C TYR A 2 -8.32 8.05 18.75
N ALA A 3 -9.36 8.19 17.93
CA ALA A 3 -10.33 7.14 17.59
C ALA A 3 -9.80 6.01 16.69
N LEU A 4 -8.49 5.76 16.65
CA LEU A 4 -7.85 4.79 15.76
C LEU A 4 -7.22 3.59 16.50
N ASP A 5 -7.30 3.49 17.82
CA ASP A 5 -6.58 2.42 18.54
C ASP A 5 -7.28 1.06 18.40
N THR A 6 -8.61 1.04 18.44
CA THR A 6 -9.41 -0.20 18.36
C THR A 6 -10.68 -0.03 17.52
N ILE A 7 -10.99 -1.02 16.69
CA ILE A 7 -12.26 -1.11 15.94
C ILE A 7 -12.93 -2.41 16.37
N GLY A 8 -14.15 -2.32 16.93
CA GLY A 8 -14.89 -3.51 17.35
C GLY A 8 -14.21 -4.35 18.44
N GLY A 9 -13.36 -3.73 19.27
CA GLY A 9 -12.64 -4.40 20.36
C GLY A 9 -11.31 -5.07 19.97
N VAL A 10 -10.90 -4.98 18.70
CA VAL A 10 -9.59 -5.46 18.23
C VAL A 10 -8.70 -4.30 17.76
N PRO A 11 -7.36 -4.46 17.75
CA PRO A 11 -6.45 -3.46 17.21
C PRO A 11 -6.87 -3.02 15.80
N ALA A 12 -6.90 -1.71 15.56
CA ALA A 12 -7.36 -1.19 14.27
C ALA A 12 -6.37 -1.47 13.14
N HIS A 13 -5.06 -1.52 13.44
CA HIS A 13 -4.01 -1.63 12.44
C HIS A 13 -4.19 -2.84 11.49
N PRO A 14 -4.39 -4.09 11.97
CA PRO A 14 -4.67 -5.24 11.10
C PRO A 14 -5.88 -5.06 10.18
N LEU A 15 -6.91 -4.34 10.61
CA LEU A 15 -8.07 -4.06 9.75
C LEU A 15 -7.73 -3.00 8.70
N LEU A 16 -7.05 -1.93 9.11
CA LEU A 16 -6.70 -0.81 8.24
C LEU A 16 -5.70 -1.18 7.15
N VAL A 17 -4.75 -2.10 7.40
CA VAL A 17 -3.77 -2.53 6.39
C VAL A 17 -4.38 -3.23 5.17
N HIS A 18 -5.59 -3.80 5.28
CA HIS A 18 -6.27 -4.41 4.14
C HIS A 18 -6.59 -3.38 3.04
N ILE A 19 -6.85 -2.13 3.43
CA ILE A 19 -7.18 -1.05 2.50
C ILE A 19 -6.02 -0.79 1.53
N PRO A 20 -4.81 -0.40 1.99
CA PRO A 20 -3.70 -0.14 1.08
C PRO A 20 -3.20 -1.40 0.37
N VAL A 21 -3.18 -2.57 1.04
CA VAL A 21 -2.72 -3.84 0.46
C VAL A 21 -3.56 -4.25 -0.76
N VAL A 22 -4.87 -3.96 -0.76
CA VAL A 22 -5.75 -4.27 -1.89
C VAL A 22 -5.80 -3.12 -2.89
N LEU A 23 -6.04 -1.89 -2.43
CA LEU A 23 -6.39 -0.79 -3.32
C LEU A 23 -5.20 -0.17 -4.06
N VAL A 24 -4.00 -0.14 -3.46
CA VAL A 24 -2.81 0.42 -4.13
C VAL A 24 -2.41 -0.44 -5.34
N PRO A 25 -2.23 -1.77 -5.22
CA PRO A 25 -1.94 -2.62 -6.38
C PRO A 25 -3.09 -2.66 -7.40
N LEU A 26 -4.35 -2.67 -6.93
CA LEU A 26 -5.52 -2.61 -7.81
C LEU A 26 -5.53 -1.31 -8.63
N GLY A 27 -5.23 -0.17 -8.01
CA GLY A 27 -5.11 1.12 -8.69
C GLY A 27 -4.08 1.07 -9.81
N LEU A 28 -2.92 0.46 -9.58
CA LEU A 28 -1.88 0.28 -10.60
C LEU A 28 -2.38 -0.58 -11.77
N ILE A 29 -3.00 -1.73 -11.49
CA ILE A 29 -3.54 -2.62 -12.52
C ILE A 29 -4.58 -1.90 -13.38
N LEU A 30 -5.47 -1.13 -12.75
CA LEU A 30 -6.48 -0.34 -13.45
C LEU A 30 -5.87 0.81 -14.27
N ALA A 31 -4.81 1.46 -13.77
CA ALA A 31 -4.06 2.45 -14.52
C ALA A 31 -3.43 1.83 -15.79
N ILE A 32 -2.86 0.62 -15.68
CA ILE A 32 -2.34 -0.12 -16.84
C ILE A 32 -3.48 -0.48 -17.82
N ALA A 33 -4.63 -0.94 -17.31
CA ALA A 33 -5.81 -1.23 -18.14
C ALA A 33 -6.35 0.01 -18.89
N ALA A 34 -6.01 1.23 -18.47
CA ALA A 34 -6.39 2.45 -19.15
C ALA A 34 -5.62 2.71 -20.47
N ILE A 35 -4.67 1.85 -20.85
CA ILE A 35 -4.03 1.86 -22.18
C ILE A 35 -5.08 1.65 -23.29
N TRP A 36 -6.14 0.87 -23.03
CA TRP A 36 -7.20 0.62 -24.01
C TRP A 36 -8.15 1.81 -24.16
N PRO A 37 -8.23 2.47 -25.34
CA PRO A 37 -9.00 3.71 -25.50
C PRO A 37 -10.50 3.60 -25.18
N ARG A 38 -11.08 2.43 -25.42
CA ARG A 38 -12.51 2.12 -25.21
C ARG A 38 -12.90 2.16 -23.74
N ILE A 39 -12.01 1.72 -22.85
CA ILE A 39 -12.25 1.62 -21.41
C ILE A 39 -11.40 2.61 -20.59
N ARG A 40 -10.58 3.44 -21.24
CA ARG A 40 -9.66 4.39 -20.60
C ARG A 40 -10.32 5.25 -19.52
N LYS A 41 -11.43 5.93 -19.85
CA LYS A 41 -12.12 6.81 -18.89
C LYS A 41 -12.59 6.07 -17.63
N PRO A 42 -13.42 5.02 -17.71
CA PRO A 42 -13.86 4.32 -16.51
C PRO A 42 -12.68 3.71 -15.74
N MET A 43 -11.67 3.16 -16.42
CA MET A 43 -10.48 2.61 -15.77
C MET A 43 -9.69 3.67 -15.01
N LEU A 44 -9.44 4.85 -15.59
CA LEU A 44 -8.75 5.96 -14.89
C LEU A 44 -9.53 6.47 -13.70
N VAL A 45 -10.86 6.56 -13.80
CA VAL A 45 -11.70 7.00 -12.67
C VAL A 45 -11.63 6.00 -11.52
N VAL A 46 -11.79 4.70 -11.80
CA VAL A 46 -11.71 3.67 -10.75
C VAL A 46 -10.29 3.56 -10.20
N ALA A 47 -9.26 3.68 -11.05
CA ALA A 47 -7.86 3.72 -10.64
C ALA A 47 -7.58 4.89 -9.69
N ALA A 48 -8.08 6.09 -10.02
CA ALA A 48 -7.94 7.28 -9.19
C ALA A 48 -8.63 7.12 -7.83
N CYS A 49 -9.85 6.57 -7.81
CA CYS A 49 -10.54 6.28 -6.55
C CYS A 49 -9.77 5.27 -5.71
N ALA A 50 -9.32 4.16 -6.32
CA ALA A 50 -8.54 3.13 -5.63
C ALA A 50 -7.21 3.69 -5.10
N ALA A 51 -6.49 4.48 -5.90
CA ALA A 51 -5.23 5.10 -5.51
C ALA A 51 -5.42 6.12 -4.37
N ALA A 52 -6.47 6.95 -4.43
CA ALA A 52 -6.75 7.94 -3.40
C ALA A 52 -7.16 7.28 -2.07
N VAL A 53 -8.10 6.33 -2.11
CA VAL A 53 -8.54 5.61 -0.90
C VAL A 53 -7.40 4.73 -0.36
N GLY A 54 -6.64 4.08 -1.23
CA GLY A 54 -5.44 3.32 -0.87
C GLY A 54 -4.38 4.19 -0.19
N GLY A 55 -4.09 5.37 -0.73
CA GLY A 55 -3.16 6.34 -0.13
C GLY A 55 -3.61 6.83 1.24
N ILE A 56 -4.89 7.18 1.41
CA ILE A 56 -5.46 7.50 2.73
C ILE A 56 -5.33 6.29 3.67
N GLY A 57 -5.59 5.09 3.16
CA GLY A 57 -5.43 3.83 3.90
C GLY A 57 -4.00 3.61 4.41
N VAL A 58 -2.97 3.95 3.62
CA VAL A 58 -1.57 3.89 4.08
C VAL A 58 -1.34 4.81 5.28
N LEU A 59 -1.82 6.06 5.22
CA LEU A 59 -1.66 7.02 6.31
C LEU A 59 -2.37 6.56 7.59
N LEU A 60 -3.59 6.04 7.46
CA LEU A 60 -4.35 5.50 8.59
C LEU A 60 -3.70 4.25 9.18
N ALA A 61 -3.20 3.36 8.32
CA ALA A 61 -2.51 2.15 8.76
C ALA A 61 -1.21 2.48 9.51
N ALA A 62 -0.42 3.44 9.03
CA ALA A 62 0.80 3.87 9.72
C ALA A 62 0.49 4.44 11.12
N GLY A 63 -0.46 5.39 11.21
CA GLY A 63 -0.84 5.96 12.51
C GLY A 63 -1.42 4.93 13.49
N ALA A 64 -2.22 3.99 13.00
CA ALA A 64 -2.70 2.88 13.84
C ALA A 64 -1.57 1.90 14.22
N GLY A 65 -0.56 1.73 13.36
CA GLY A 65 0.61 0.89 13.63
C GLY A 65 1.48 1.42 14.75
N GLU A 66 1.74 2.72 14.76
CA GLU A 66 2.48 3.40 15.84
C GLU A 66 1.79 3.20 17.21
N SER A 67 0.46 3.33 17.25
CA SER A 67 -0.31 3.08 18.48
C SER A 67 -0.16 1.64 18.98
N LEU A 68 -0.19 0.67 18.05
CA LEU A 68 -0.09 -0.75 18.37
C LEU A 68 1.32 -1.15 18.79
N GLU A 69 2.35 -0.58 18.15
CA GLU A 69 3.76 -0.82 18.51
C GLU A 69 4.00 -0.49 19.98
N SER A 70 3.49 0.64 20.45
CA SER A 70 3.62 1.05 21.85
C SER A 70 2.93 0.10 22.84
N ALA A 71 1.87 -0.59 22.40
CA ALA A 71 1.08 -1.49 23.24
C ALA A 71 1.61 -2.94 23.26
N VAL A 72 2.26 -3.38 22.18
CA VAL A 72 2.68 -4.79 21.99
C VAL A 72 4.16 -5.01 22.31
N ARG A 73 4.98 -3.96 22.28
CA ARG A 73 6.42 -4.07 22.54
C ARG A 73 6.70 -4.61 23.95
N SER A 74 7.42 -5.72 24.04
CA SER A 74 7.83 -6.31 25.32
C SER A 74 9.32 -6.09 25.61
N PRO A 75 9.70 -5.87 26.88
CA PRO A 75 11.11 -5.89 27.28
C PRO A 75 11.82 -7.20 26.91
N SER A 76 11.07 -8.31 26.88
CA SER A 76 11.58 -9.66 26.59
C SER A 76 11.79 -9.97 25.10
N ASP A 77 11.40 -9.08 24.17
CA ASP A 77 11.56 -9.35 22.74
C ASP A 77 13.05 -9.45 22.36
N THR A 78 13.39 -10.44 21.53
CA THR A 78 14.75 -10.68 21.06
C THR A 78 15.25 -9.54 20.15
N PRO A 79 16.57 -9.36 20.00
CA PRO A 79 17.11 -8.36 19.07
C PRO A 79 16.62 -8.54 17.63
N ALA A 80 16.42 -9.79 17.19
CA ALA A 80 15.94 -10.11 15.86
C ALA A 80 14.47 -9.71 15.66
N GLU A 81 13.59 -10.00 16.62
CA GLU A 81 12.17 -9.58 16.57
C GLU A 81 12.04 -8.06 16.58
N LYS A 82 12.80 -7.39 17.46
CA LYS A 82 12.88 -5.92 17.49
C LYS A 82 13.38 -5.34 16.17
N GLN A 83 14.20 -6.07 15.41
CA GLN A 83 14.66 -5.63 14.10
C GLN A 83 13.59 -5.78 13.03
N LEU A 84 12.91 -6.92 12.98
CA LEU A 84 11.82 -7.13 12.01
C LEU A 84 10.68 -6.14 12.20
N LEU A 85 10.34 -5.80 13.45
CA LEU A 85 9.34 -4.78 13.76
C LEU A 85 9.78 -3.39 13.27
N ARG A 86 11.02 -2.97 13.56
CA ARG A 86 11.56 -1.69 13.06
C ARG A 86 11.58 -1.63 11.53
N ASP A 87 12.02 -2.70 10.88
CA ASP A 87 12.07 -2.78 9.42
C ASP A 87 10.66 -2.66 8.81
N HIS A 88 9.64 -3.21 9.48
CA HIS A 88 8.24 -3.04 9.08
C HIS A 88 7.76 -1.60 9.24
N THR A 89 7.99 -0.98 10.39
CA THR A 89 7.61 0.42 10.65
C THR A 89 8.28 1.37 9.66
N GLU A 90 9.60 1.24 9.46
CA GLU A 90 10.36 2.09 8.53
C GLU A 90 9.85 1.97 7.08
N LYS A 91 9.55 0.75 6.64
CA LYS A 91 8.98 0.53 5.30
C LYS A 91 7.54 1.01 5.18
N GLY A 92 6.74 0.88 6.24
CA GLY A 92 5.39 1.40 6.33
C GLY A 92 5.37 2.92 6.18
N ASP A 93 6.25 3.61 6.88
CA ASP A 93 6.41 5.07 6.78
C ASP A 93 6.90 5.51 5.41
N ALA A 94 7.90 4.80 4.87
CA ALA A 94 8.41 5.06 3.54
C ALA A 94 7.35 4.85 2.44
N ALA A 95 6.30 4.05 2.68
CA ALA A 95 5.21 3.84 1.73
C ALA A 95 4.25 5.04 1.63
N GLN A 96 4.19 5.91 2.63
CA GLN A 96 3.24 7.03 2.69
C GLN A 96 3.39 7.99 1.52
N ALA A 97 4.60 8.52 1.31
CA ALA A 97 4.85 9.53 0.27
C ALA A 97 4.60 8.99 -1.15
N PRO A 98 5.09 7.80 -1.55
CA PRO A 98 4.75 7.18 -2.83
C PRO A 98 3.25 6.97 -3.02
N ALA A 99 2.52 6.51 -1.99
CA ALA A 99 1.09 6.25 -2.09
C ALA A 99 0.27 7.53 -2.27
N VAL A 100 0.63 8.61 -1.54
CA VAL A 100 0.01 9.94 -1.71
C VAL A 100 0.32 10.50 -3.09
N ALA A 101 1.57 10.41 -3.55
CA ALA A 101 1.95 10.85 -4.89
C ALA A 101 1.17 10.11 -5.98
N PHE A 102 1.05 8.79 -5.87
CA PHE A 102 0.25 7.97 -6.77
C PHE A 102 -1.22 8.41 -6.78
N GLY A 103 -1.83 8.61 -5.61
CA GLY A 103 -3.21 9.10 -5.48
C GLY A 103 -3.43 10.44 -6.17
N ILE A 104 -2.58 11.44 -5.92
CA ILE A 104 -2.68 12.78 -6.51
C ILE A 104 -2.54 12.72 -8.04
N ILE A 105 -1.54 12.00 -8.53
CA ILE A 105 -1.25 11.89 -9.97
C ILE A 105 -2.35 11.12 -10.69
N ALA A 106 -2.87 10.04 -10.09
CA ALA A 106 -3.98 9.28 -10.65
C ALA A 106 -5.26 10.14 -10.74
N VAL A 107 -5.58 10.91 -9.69
CA VAL A 107 -6.72 11.84 -9.70
C VAL A 107 -6.55 12.93 -10.77
N GLY A 108 -5.36 13.53 -10.87
CA GLY A 108 -5.06 14.52 -11.92
C GLY A 108 -5.21 13.94 -13.32
N THR A 109 -4.72 12.72 -13.53
CA THR A 109 -4.84 12.00 -14.81
C THR A 109 -6.29 11.69 -15.17
N ALA A 110 -7.10 11.25 -14.21
CA ALA A 110 -8.53 11.01 -14.43
C ALA A 110 -9.30 12.31 -14.71
N ALA A 111 -9.00 13.39 -13.98
CA ALA A 111 -9.62 14.69 -14.18
C ALA A 111 -9.31 15.25 -15.58
N GLU A 112 -8.06 15.13 -16.02
CA GLU A 112 -7.63 15.52 -17.38
C GLU A 112 -8.39 14.77 -18.46
N GLU A 113 -8.49 13.44 -18.34
CA GLU A 113 -9.23 12.60 -19.29
C GLU A 113 -10.72 12.97 -19.34
N ILE A 114 -11.34 13.24 -18.18
CA ILE A 114 -12.73 13.69 -18.09
C ILE A 114 -12.91 15.03 -18.80
N TRP A 115 -12.04 16.01 -18.53
CA TRP A 115 -12.12 17.33 -19.14
C TRP A 115 -11.87 17.31 -20.65
N ARG A 116 -10.88 16.54 -21.13
CA ARG A 116 -10.63 16.37 -22.57
C ARG A 116 -11.85 15.80 -23.30
N ARG A 117 -12.51 14.79 -22.72
CA ARG A 117 -13.72 14.22 -23.32
C ARG A 117 -14.92 15.16 -23.31
N ARG A 118 -15.07 15.98 -22.26
CA ARG A 118 -16.14 17.01 -22.20
C ARG A 118 -15.96 18.10 -23.25
N ARG A 119 -14.72 18.40 -23.66
CA ARG A 119 -14.41 19.37 -24.73
C ARG A 119 -14.33 18.72 -26.11
N ASN A 120 -14.95 17.56 -26.34
CA ASN A 120 -14.87 16.82 -27.61
C ASN A 120 -13.44 16.58 -28.13
N GLY A 121 -12.46 16.46 -27.23
CA GLY A 121 -11.04 16.30 -27.59
C GLY A 121 -10.29 17.60 -27.89
N GLU A 122 -10.96 18.76 -27.86
CA GLU A 122 -10.34 20.08 -27.96
C GLU A 122 -9.53 20.38 -26.69
N SER A 123 -8.25 20.04 -26.78
CA SER A 123 -7.25 20.23 -25.74
C SER A 123 -6.31 21.36 -26.14
N LYS A 124 -6.11 22.33 -25.23
CA LYS A 124 -5.00 23.29 -25.35
C LYS A 124 -3.64 22.64 -25.05
N LEU A 125 -3.63 21.44 -24.45
CA LEU A 125 -2.43 20.70 -24.10
C LEU A 125 -1.92 19.87 -25.30
N PRO A 126 -0.59 19.75 -25.46
CA PRO A 126 0.03 18.87 -26.45
C PRO A 126 -0.45 17.41 -26.34
N ARG A 127 -0.45 16.70 -27.48
CA ARG A 127 -0.88 15.29 -27.57
C ARG A 127 -0.07 14.31 -26.70
N TRP A 128 1.16 14.68 -26.29
CA TRP A 128 2.00 13.85 -25.44
C TRP A 128 1.60 13.91 -23.95
N VAL A 129 0.86 14.94 -23.51
CA VAL A 129 0.53 15.13 -22.09
C VAL A 129 -0.28 13.97 -21.50
N PRO A 130 -1.35 13.46 -22.16
CA PRO A 130 -2.11 12.31 -21.61
C PRO A 130 -1.30 11.01 -21.56
N VAL A 131 -0.27 10.88 -22.42
CA VAL A 131 0.65 9.73 -22.41
C VAL A 131 1.63 9.86 -21.25
N LEU A 132 2.20 11.05 -21.05
CA LEU A 132 3.07 11.32 -19.91
C LEU A 132 2.33 11.12 -18.59
N LEU A 133 1.13 11.69 -18.43
CA LEU A 133 0.32 11.55 -17.22
C LEU A 133 0.01 10.08 -16.90
N LEU A 134 -0.37 9.29 -17.92
CA LEU A 134 -0.57 7.86 -17.75
C LEU A 134 0.73 7.15 -17.35
N GLY A 135 1.83 7.45 -18.03
CA GLY A 135 3.15 6.88 -17.72
C GLY A 135 3.61 7.19 -16.30
N THR A 136 3.45 8.44 -15.85
CA THR A 136 3.77 8.86 -14.48
C THR A 136 2.83 8.21 -13.46
N THR A 137 1.54 8.05 -13.78
CA THR A 137 0.58 7.33 -12.93
C THR A 137 1.01 5.88 -12.72
N VAL A 138 1.37 5.18 -13.80
CA VAL A 138 1.83 3.78 -13.74
C VAL A 138 3.16 3.68 -12.97
N ALA A 139 4.11 4.57 -13.24
CA ALA A 139 5.40 4.57 -12.56
C ALA A 139 5.25 4.79 -11.04
N THR A 140 4.48 5.80 -10.64
CA THR A 140 4.23 6.07 -9.21
C THR A 140 3.41 4.97 -8.55
N GLY A 141 2.42 4.38 -9.24
CA GLY A 141 1.67 3.22 -8.76
C GLY A 141 2.55 1.99 -8.54
N ALA A 142 3.52 1.73 -9.42
CA ALA A 142 4.50 0.64 -9.27
C ALA A 142 5.40 0.86 -8.05
N VAL A 143 5.91 2.08 -7.87
CA VAL A 143 6.70 2.43 -6.68
C VAL A 143 5.87 2.26 -5.41
N ALA A 144 4.66 2.82 -5.35
CA ALA A 144 3.77 2.69 -4.20
C ALA A 144 3.45 1.23 -3.87
N THR A 145 3.12 0.43 -4.88
CA THR A 145 2.86 -1.01 -4.73
C THR A 145 4.06 -1.76 -4.16
N LYS A 146 5.27 -1.43 -4.62
CA LYS A 146 6.52 -2.04 -4.15
C LYS A 146 6.77 -1.74 -2.67
N PHE A 147 6.55 -0.50 -2.22
CA PHE A 147 6.69 -0.15 -0.80
C PHE A 147 5.62 -0.83 0.08
N VAL A 148 4.37 -0.89 -0.37
CA VAL A 148 3.29 -1.61 0.34
C VAL A 148 3.63 -3.11 0.46
N TYR A 149 4.16 -3.72 -0.60
CA TYR A 149 4.63 -5.10 -0.57
C TYR A 149 5.80 -5.29 0.42
N ASP A 150 6.81 -4.42 0.38
CA ASP A 150 7.98 -4.50 1.25
C ASP A 150 7.60 -4.37 2.73
N ALA A 151 6.66 -3.46 3.06
CA ALA A 151 6.10 -3.31 4.40
C ALA A 151 5.31 -4.56 4.81
N GLY A 152 4.45 -5.10 3.93
CA GLY A 152 3.69 -6.32 4.22
C GLY A 152 4.58 -7.55 4.44
N HIS A 153 5.64 -7.71 3.64
CA HIS A 153 6.58 -8.82 3.74
C HIS A 153 7.36 -8.80 5.07
N THR A 154 7.84 -7.63 5.48
CA THR A 154 8.54 -7.46 6.77
C THR A 154 7.59 -7.63 7.95
N GLY A 155 6.35 -7.14 7.84
CA GLY A 155 5.31 -7.39 8.83
C GLY A 155 5.02 -8.88 9.01
N ALA A 156 4.86 -9.63 7.90
CA ALA A 156 4.68 -11.08 7.95
C ALA A 156 5.88 -11.79 8.63
N LYS A 157 7.12 -11.39 8.30
CA LYS A 157 8.30 -11.95 8.97
C LYS A 157 8.30 -11.73 10.48
N SER A 158 7.89 -10.54 10.94
CA SER A 158 7.86 -10.23 12.39
C SER A 158 6.93 -11.14 13.19
N VAL A 159 5.82 -11.57 12.58
CA VAL A 159 4.83 -12.45 13.23
C VAL A 159 5.23 -13.93 13.14
N TRP A 160 5.87 -14.34 12.05
CA TRP A 160 6.07 -15.76 11.73
C TRP A 160 7.50 -16.29 11.94
N SER A 161 8.49 -15.44 12.25
CA SER A 161 9.89 -15.87 12.44
C SER A 161 10.10 -16.87 13.58
N GLY A 162 9.28 -16.79 14.64
CA GLY A 162 9.35 -17.72 15.79
C GLY A 162 8.80 -19.13 15.48
N THR A 163 7.92 -19.26 14.49
CA THR A 163 7.34 -20.57 14.10
C THR A 163 8.34 -21.40 13.30
N SER A 164 9.07 -20.79 12.36
CA SER A 164 10.07 -21.48 11.55
C SER A 164 11.24 -22.03 12.37
N ALA A 165 11.71 -21.28 13.37
CA ALA A 165 12.78 -21.73 14.27
C ALA A 165 12.36 -22.95 15.12
N LYS A 166 11.07 -23.04 15.47
CA LYS A 166 10.53 -24.16 16.27
C LYS A 166 10.35 -25.44 15.45
N THR A 167 10.07 -25.32 14.15
CA THR A 167 10.01 -26.46 13.22
C THR A 167 11.40 -27.05 12.96
N GLU A 168 12.43 -26.22 12.75
CA GLU A 168 13.81 -26.70 12.53
C GLU A 168 14.45 -27.32 13.78
N GLY A 169 14.04 -26.90 14.98
CA GLY A 169 14.50 -27.49 16.24
C GLY A 169 13.82 -28.83 16.60
N GLY A 170 12.58 -29.05 16.15
CA GLY A 170 11.84 -30.28 16.42
C GLY A 170 12.22 -31.47 15.51
N GLU A 171 12.76 -31.20 14.32
CA GLU A 171 13.19 -32.24 13.37
C GLU A 171 14.60 -32.80 13.68
N ARG A 172 15.35 -32.16 14.58
CA ARG A 172 16.70 -32.60 14.99
C ARG A 172 16.73 -33.48 16.24
N ASP A 173 15.60 -33.61 16.94
CA ASP A 173 15.50 -34.29 18.24
C ASP A 173 14.68 -35.60 18.17
N GLY A 174 14.35 -36.06 16.96
CA GLY A 174 13.46 -37.20 16.69
C GLY A 174 14.14 -38.40 16.03
N GLY A 175 15.44 -38.58 16.21
CA GLY A 175 16.18 -39.71 15.65
C GLY A 175 17.30 -40.13 16.57
N ASP A 176 16.96 -40.83 17.66
CA ASP A 176 17.81 -41.76 18.40
C ASP A 176 16.97 -42.48 19.46
N ASP A 177 16.17 -43.46 19.03
CA ASP A 177 15.67 -44.58 19.84
C ASP A 177 15.56 -45.89 19.03
#